data_AF-A0A812JNP4-F1
#
_entry.id   AF-A0A812JNP4-F1
#
_cell.length_a   1.000
_cell.length_b   1.000
_cell.length_c   1.000
_cell.angle_alpha   90.00
_cell.angle_beta   90.00
_cell.angle_gamma   90.00
#
_symmetry.space_group_name_H-M   'P 1'
#
loop_
_entity.id
_entity.type
_entity.pdbx_description
1 polymer ?
#
loop_
_entity_poly.entity_id
_entity_poly.type
_entity_poly.pdbx_seq_one_letter_code
_entity_poly.pdbx_strand_id
1 'polypeptide(L)'
;VVFGDPELNDDKIKAAALEGFDIYEEDDVKDDVEEVEQKELIGDAELLTPTQRDSLYKLDEAGKYAVLKIKRVSLSFSGASVFFLTPLRDGRPMPASVLKFDSKECVEDEMAKTEKYRTLFGSTTPKVKDYFLVDSKDPSSVMQIDLCGGVFGLPEFAKAPPVHTFASILEAELKEVTLNVDVVPIINEALERRMYHFTMSERKISSLSLADSYKIVRFVGHGILNRAKEGAKRAAKSAALAAGFQNPVEIDDLDPDGKIIQELCGRKQTVRDLFQKFSNMEAKLSEHFKREVVVGLCHNDLHGGNLLVDSQGLVWLIDFATVEAGKHVLMDLSKFLSACAFMYLQDSVNEEHVQSIAKILCMTPDATTDLPVALMDAVREDPVAKLFFQILVRIRHSMCLFESGPGSPRNDGTPFAIALFAWSARMQSYSEPSLHQKTRALYFAIAGVQRLLRQMGEDIGPTASTWVQEFQRETVAVVEPNMLSRQAALDMWEGQKGLLFQLMFELEFQTYCAQAGASEAWTTDILTREKVNVMESCTELSIKFIGSLKTRLVLLPEKAKILWKKLAKVYKTFAPDLLHLEHFCGRTVVLGDGGTGKSVLTKQLLAEVAQME
;
A
#
# COMPACT_ATOMS: atom_id res chain seq x y z
N VAL A 1 16.32 46.60 -35.83
CA VAL A 1 15.98 47.96 -35.33
C VAL A 1 15.51 48.80 -36.51
N VAL A 2 14.19 48.85 -36.71
CA VAL A 2 13.44 50.01 -37.21
C VAL A 2 12.15 49.97 -36.39
N PHE A 3 11.92 51.00 -35.59
CA PHE A 3 10.74 51.20 -34.76
C PHE A 3 9.75 52.11 -35.49
N GLY A 4 8.46 51.83 -35.38
CA GLY A 4 7.36 52.77 -35.67
C GLY A 4 6.18 52.12 -36.40
N ASP A 5 5.10 51.78 -35.72
CA ASP A 5 3.95 52.67 -35.47
C ASP A 5 3.00 52.04 -34.42
N PRO A 6 2.38 52.82 -33.51
CA PRO A 6 1.52 52.31 -32.44
C PRO A 6 0.04 52.50 -32.78
N GLU A 7 -0.51 51.64 -33.64
CA GLU A 7 -1.97 51.57 -33.85
C GLU A 7 -2.36 50.20 -34.43
N LEU A 8 -2.06 49.15 -33.67
CA LEU A 8 -2.57 47.81 -33.96
C LEU A 8 -3.88 47.63 -33.18
N ASN A 9 -4.97 47.89 -33.91
CA ASN A 9 -6.35 47.69 -33.52
C ASN A 9 -6.56 46.28 -32.96
N ASP A 10 -6.88 46.18 -31.66
CA ASP A 10 -7.10 44.93 -30.91
C ASP A 10 -8.06 43.96 -31.61
N ASP A 11 -8.98 44.49 -32.43
CA ASP A 11 -9.96 43.70 -33.18
C ASP A 11 -9.34 42.85 -34.30
N LYS A 12 -8.21 43.24 -34.88
CA LYS A 12 -7.50 42.43 -35.90
C LYS A 12 -6.64 41.33 -35.29
N ILE A 13 -6.11 41.55 -34.09
CA ILE A 13 -5.36 40.52 -33.34
C ILE A 13 -6.35 39.47 -32.79
N LYS A 14 -7.55 39.90 -32.35
CA LYS A 14 -8.64 38.99 -31.99
C LYS A 14 -9.16 38.18 -33.19
N ALA A 15 -9.30 38.79 -34.36
CA ALA A 15 -9.74 38.07 -35.56
C ALA A 15 -8.73 36.99 -36.00
N ALA A 16 -7.43 37.27 -35.92
CA ALA A 16 -6.38 36.30 -36.24
C ALA A 16 -6.24 35.18 -35.18
N ALA A 17 -6.61 35.45 -33.92
CA ALA A 17 -6.64 34.44 -32.86
C ALA A 17 -7.86 33.49 -32.95
N LEU A 18 -8.94 33.92 -33.62
CA LEU A 18 -10.17 33.14 -33.83
C LEU A 18 -10.12 32.25 -35.09
N GLU A 19 -9.25 32.52 -36.06
CA GLU A 19 -9.12 31.70 -37.28
C GLU A 19 -8.41 30.34 -37.08
N GLY A 20 -7.88 30.06 -35.88
CA GLY A 20 -7.14 28.82 -35.58
C GLY A 20 -7.77 27.90 -34.53
N PHE A 21 -8.89 28.31 -33.93
CA PHE A 21 -9.61 27.52 -32.93
C PHE A 21 -11.10 27.58 -33.26
N ASP A 22 -11.60 26.54 -33.94
CA ASP A 22 -13.02 26.24 -33.92
C ASP A 22 -13.41 25.91 -32.47
N ILE A 23 -13.81 26.93 -31.74
CA ILE A 23 -14.62 26.79 -30.53
C ILE A 23 -16.00 26.39 -31.04
N TYR A 24 -16.33 25.12 -30.92
CA TYR A 24 -17.73 24.70 -30.96
C TYR A 24 -18.42 25.38 -29.76
N GLU A 25 -19.12 26.48 -30.02
CA GLU A 25 -20.17 26.94 -29.12
C GLU A 25 -21.20 25.81 -28.97
N GLU A 26 -21.80 25.72 -27.78
CA GLU A 26 -22.87 24.78 -27.44
C GLU A 26 -24.11 25.03 -28.32
N ASP A 27 -24.03 24.66 -29.60
CA ASP A 27 -25.20 24.35 -30.39
C ASP A 27 -25.73 23.01 -29.90
N ASP A 28 -27.05 22.94 -29.71
CA ASP A 28 -27.82 21.72 -29.49
C ASP A 28 -27.34 20.59 -30.41
N VAL A 29 -26.37 19.80 -29.94
CA VAL A 29 -26.08 18.50 -30.51
C VAL A 29 -27.27 17.65 -30.11
N LYS A 30 -28.30 17.68 -30.96
CA LYS A 30 -29.08 16.48 -31.19
C LYS A 30 -28.05 15.45 -31.61
N ASP A 31 -27.64 14.64 -30.64
CA ASP A 31 -27.00 13.37 -30.92
C ASP A 31 -27.99 12.65 -31.84
N ASP A 32 -27.73 12.68 -33.15
CA ASP A 32 -28.31 11.74 -34.07
C ASP A 32 -27.74 10.38 -33.64
N VAL A 33 -28.44 9.75 -32.69
CA VAL A 33 -28.26 8.36 -32.33
C VAL A 33 -28.71 7.56 -33.54
N GLU A 34 -27.83 7.43 -34.53
CA GLU A 34 -27.96 6.35 -35.49
C GLU A 34 -27.93 5.05 -34.67
N GLU A 35 -29.06 4.35 -34.62
CA GLU A 35 -29.14 2.99 -34.08
C GLU A 35 -28.15 2.13 -34.87
N VAL A 36 -26.95 1.94 -34.30
CA VAL A 36 -25.95 1.03 -34.86
C VAL A 36 -26.50 -0.40 -34.75
N GLU A 37 -27.08 -0.92 -35.83
CA GLU A 37 -27.79 -2.20 -35.87
C GLU A 37 -26.90 -3.43 -35.56
N GLN A 38 -25.57 -3.31 -35.60
CA GLN A 38 -24.66 -4.36 -35.14
C GLN A 38 -23.45 -3.80 -34.40
N LYS A 39 -23.42 -3.99 -33.08
CA LYS A 39 -22.26 -3.71 -32.24
C LYS A 39 -21.30 -4.89 -32.25
N GLU A 40 -20.08 -4.70 -32.72
CA GLU A 40 -19.04 -5.71 -32.69
C GLU A 40 -18.36 -5.73 -31.32
N LEU A 41 -18.29 -6.91 -30.70
CA LEU A 41 -17.59 -7.13 -29.42
C LEU A 41 -16.39 -8.05 -29.67
N ILE A 42 -15.19 -7.54 -29.45
CA ILE A 42 -13.92 -8.23 -29.73
C ILE A 42 -13.08 -8.44 -28.45
N GLY A 43 -12.06 -9.30 -28.52
CA GLY A 43 -11.23 -9.66 -27.37
C GLY A 43 -11.82 -10.89 -26.66
N ASP A 44 -11.98 -10.82 -25.34
CA ASP A 44 -12.48 -11.93 -24.51
C ASP A 44 -14.03 -12.00 -24.46
N ALA A 45 -14.68 -11.68 -25.59
CA ALA A 45 -16.14 -11.53 -25.73
C ALA A 45 -16.93 -12.82 -25.42
N GLU A 46 -16.30 -13.96 -25.63
CA GLU A 46 -16.78 -15.31 -25.35
C GLU A 46 -16.86 -15.63 -23.85
N LEU A 47 -16.16 -14.85 -23.00
CA LEU A 47 -16.18 -15.04 -21.55
C LEU A 47 -17.38 -14.37 -20.87
N LEU A 48 -18.16 -13.55 -21.59
CA LEU A 48 -19.40 -12.98 -21.10
C LEU A 48 -20.57 -13.95 -21.33
N THR A 49 -21.44 -14.08 -20.32
CA THR A 49 -22.74 -14.74 -20.52
C THR A 49 -23.62 -13.90 -21.45
N PRO A 50 -24.65 -14.47 -22.10
CA PRO A 50 -25.60 -13.70 -22.90
C PRO A 50 -26.23 -12.54 -22.13
N THR A 51 -26.61 -12.78 -20.86
CA THR A 51 -27.19 -11.75 -19.99
C THR A 51 -26.19 -10.65 -19.62
N GLN A 52 -24.91 -10.99 -19.38
CA GLN A 52 -23.88 -9.97 -19.14
C GLN A 52 -23.62 -9.12 -20.39
N ARG A 53 -23.66 -9.73 -21.57
CA ARG A 53 -23.54 -9.01 -22.84
C ARG A 53 -24.70 -8.05 -23.05
N ASP A 54 -25.92 -8.47 -22.76
CA ASP A 54 -27.09 -7.60 -22.83
C ASP A 54 -26.96 -6.41 -21.86
N SER A 55 -26.52 -6.66 -20.63
CA SER A 55 -26.27 -5.59 -19.64
C SER A 55 -25.19 -4.62 -20.07
N LEU A 56 -24.09 -5.10 -20.68
CA LEU A 56 -23.04 -4.24 -21.24
C LEU A 56 -23.62 -3.25 -22.26
N TYR A 57 -24.46 -3.73 -23.18
CA TYR A 57 -25.03 -2.87 -24.21
C TYR A 57 -26.05 -1.85 -23.71
N LYS A 58 -26.46 -1.94 -22.44
CA LYS A 58 -27.31 -0.95 -21.78
C LYS A 58 -26.53 0.22 -21.17
N LEU A 59 -25.21 0.13 -21.12
CA LEU A 59 -24.36 1.24 -20.70
C LEU A 59 -24.28 2.31 -21.79
N ASP A 60 -24.30 3.58 -21.40
CA ASP A 60 -24.25 4.76 -22.27
C ASP A 60 -23.02 4.74 -23.18
N GLU A 61 -21.85 4.41 -22.64
CA GLU A 61 -20.61 4.34 -23.42
C GLU A 61 -20.67 3.21 -24.45
N ALA A 62 -21.23 2.06 -24.09
CA ALA A 62 -21.47 0.97 -25.04
C ALA A 62 -22.52 1.36 -26.10
N GLY A 63 -23.39 2.33 -25.80
CA GLY A 63 -24.32 2.99 -26.73
C GLY A 63 -23.63 3.71 -27.89
N LYS A 64 -22.48 4.34 -27.62
CA LYS A 64 -21.84 5.34 -28.49
C LYS A 64 -20.87 4.79 -29.53
N TYR A 65 -20.42 3.54 -29.37
CA TYR A 65 -19.35 2.98 -30.19
C TYR A 65 -19.80 1.70 -30.89
N ALA A 66 -19.48 1.60 -32.19
CA ALA A 66 -19.80 0.43 -33.01
C ALA A 66 -18.95 -0.79 -32.66
N VAL A 67 -17.71 -0.58 -32.19
CA VAL A 67 -16.78 -1.66 -31.83
C VAL A 67 -16.32 -1.47 -30.39
N LEU A 68 -16.45 -2.53 -29.59
CA LEU A 68 -16.03 -2.58 -28.20
C LEU A 68 -15.03 -3.72 -28.02
N LYS A 69 -13.87 -3.44 -27.43
CA LYS A 69 -12.90 -4.46 -27.04
C LYS A 69 -13.01 -4.72 -25.55
N ILE A 70 -13.14 -5.99 -25.16
CA ILE A 70 -13.10 -6.39 -23.75
C ILE A 70 -11.92 -7.31 -23.47
N LYS A 71 -11.35 -7.17 -22.26
CA LYS A 71 -10.29 -8.05 -21.75
C LYS A 71 -10.55 -8.37 -20.29
N ARG A 72 -10.59 -9.65 -19.93
CA ARG A 72 -10.82 -10.08 -18.56
C ARG A 72 -9.61 -9.75 -17.70
N VAL A 73 -9.87 -9.21 -16.50
CA VAL A 73 -8.83 -8.86 -15.53
C VAL A 73 -8.71 -9.96 -14.47
N SER A 74 -9.83 -10.36 -13.88
CA SER A 74 -9.86 -11.39 -12.84
C SER A 74 -11.26 -12.00 -12.66
N LEU A 75 -11.29 -13.13 -11.95
CA LEU A 75 -12.47 -13.72 -11.33
C LEU A 75 -12.49 -13.32 -9.85
N SER A 76 -13.59 -12.77 -9.35
CA SER A 76 -13.73 -12.51 -7.92
C SER A 76 -14.19 -13.76 -7.17
N PHE A 77 -13.88 -13.81 -5.87
CA PHE A 77 -14.39 -14.83 -4.97
C PHE A 77 -15.91 -14.76 -4.74
N SER A 78 -16.56 -13.63 -5.02
CA SER A 78 -18.03 -13.49 -4.93
C SER A 78 -18.76 -14.09 -6.14
N GLY A 79 -18.04 -14.49 -7.19
CA GLY A 79 -18.62 -14.84 -8.49
C GLY A 79 -18.75 -13.65 -9.44
N ALA A 80 -18.21 -12.49 -9.06
CA ALA A 80 -18.13 -11.32 -9.92
C ALA A 80 -17.09 -11.53 -11.04
N SER A 81 -17.33 -10.90 -12.18
CA SER A 81 -16.39 -10.89 -13.30
C SER A 81 -16.00 -9.46 -13.66
N VAL A 82 -14.70 -9.22 -13.74
CA VAL A 82 -14.12 -7.89 -13.99
C VAL A 82 -13.44 -7.86 -15.35
N PHE A 83 -13.76 -6.85 -16.15
CA PHE A 83 -13.22 -6.65 -17.50
C PHE A 83 -12.71 -5.22 -17.69
N PHE A 84 -11.67 -5.04 -18.48
CA PHE A 84 -11.40 -3.77 -19.13
C PHE A 84 -12.30 -3.64 -20.36
N LEU A 85 -12.97 -2.50 -20.49
CA LEU A 85 -13.66 -2.08 -21.69
C LEU A 85 -12.84 -1.01 -22.39
N THR A 86 -12.51 -1.23 -23.65
CA THR A 86 -11.84 -0.25 -24.52
C THR A 86 -12.72 -0.05 -25.74
N PRO A 87 -13.46 1.06 -25.84
CA PRO A 87 -14.20 1.38 -27.05
C PRO A 87 -13.26 1.72 -28.21
N LEU A 88 -13.69 1.46 -29.44
CA LEU A 88 -12.95 1.86 -30.64
C LEU A 88 -13.79 2.84 -31.48
N ARG A 89 -13.17 3.93 -31.92
CA ARG A 89 -13.71 4.87 -32.90
C ARG A 89 -12.82 4.84 -34.14
N ASP A 90 -13.38 4.41 -35.27
CA ASP A 90 -12.65 4.31 -36.55
C ASP A 90 -11.36 3.48 -36.44
N GLY A 91 -11.42 2.37 -35.71
CA GLY A 91 -10.27 1.51 -35.41
C GLY A 91 -9.30 2.05 -34.36
N ARG A 92 -9.48 3.29 -33.88
CA ARG A 92 -8.66 3.88 -32.84
C ARG A 92 -9.25 3.62 -31.45
N PRO A 93 -8.43 3.17 -30.49
CA PRO A 93 -8.86 2.91 -29.13
C PRO A 93 -9.11 4.21 -28.36
N MET A 94 -10.26 4.26 -27.71
CA MET A 94 -10.73 5.34 -26.83
C MET A 94 -10.32 5.05 -25.38
N PRO A 95 -10.44 6.04 -24.47
CA PRO A 95 -10.12 5.84 -23.06
C PRO A 95 -10.84 4.61 -22.47
N ALA A 96 -10.06 3.72 -21.87
CA ALA A 96 -10.61 2.49 -21.31
C ALA A 96 -11.32 2.75 -19.96
N SER A 97 -12.14 1.79 -19.55
CA SER A 97 -12.84 1.75 -18.27
C SER A 97 -12.84 0.33 -17.71
N VAL A 98 -13.23 0.17 -16.46
CA VAL A 98 -13.41 -1.15 -15.83
C VAL A 98 -14.90 -1.43 -15.73
N LEU A 99 -15.29 -2.64 -16.14
CA LEU A 99 -16.61 -3.21 -15.96
C LEU A 99 -16.55 -4.24 -14.84
N LYS A 100 -17.45 -4.14 -13.87
CA LYS A 100 -17.65 -5.14 -12.83
C LYS A 100 -19.07 -5.68 -12.92
N PHE A 101 -19.19 -6.97 -13.21
CA PHE A 101 -20.47 -7.67 -13.20
C PHE A 101 -20.65 -8.42 -11.89
N ASP A 102 -21.75 -8.20 -11.20
CA ASP A 102 -22.12 -8.90 -9.95
C ASP A 102 -23.65 -9.01 -9.85
N SER A 103 -24.15 -9.53 -8.73
CA SER A 103 -25.57 -9.44 -8.36
C SER A 103 -26.00 -7.98 -8.17
N LYS A 104 -27.28 -7.71 -8.36
CA LYS A 104 -27.86 -6.38 -8.21
C LYS A 104 -27.51 -5.74 -6.86
N GLU A 105 -27.71 -6.50 -5.79
CA GLU A 105 -27.48 -6.05 -4.40
C GLU A 105 -26.01 -5.66 -4.17
N CYS A 106 -25.06 -6.43 -4.71
CA CYS A 106 -23.63 -6.12 -4.63
C CYS A 106 -23.29 -4.83 -5.40
N VAL A 107 -23.81 -4.68 -6.63
CA VAL A 107 -23.53 -3.50 -7.47
C VAL A 107 -24.10 -2.23 -6.82
N GLU A 108 -25.35 -2.28 -6.33
CA GLU A 108 -25.99 -1.15 -5.65
C GLU A 108 -25.19 -0.72 -4.39
N ASP A 109 -24.79 -1.68 -3.55
CA ASP A 109 -24.01 -1.39 -2.34
C ASP A 109 -22.62 -0.83 -2.67
N GLU A 110 -21.93 -1.40 -3.66
CA GLU A 110 -20.60 -0.94 -4.07
C GLU A 110 -20.63 0.46 -4.69
N MET A 111 -21.62 0.77 -5.53
CA MET A 111 -21.80 2.11 -6.07
C MET A 111 -22.05 3.14 -4.96
N ALA A 112 -22.98 2.82 -4.04
CA ALA A 112 -23.31 3.72 -2.94
C ALA A 112 -22.10 3.99 -2.04
N LYS A 113 -21.30 2.95 -1.75
CA LYS A 113 -20.07 3.09 -0.96
C LYS A 113 -18.99 3.84 -1.72
N THR A 114 -18.78 3.56 -3.01
CA THR A 114 -17.80 4.27 -3.84
C THR A 114 -18.11 5.77 -3.87
N GLU A 115 -19.38 6.16 -4.10
CA GLU A 115 -19.77 7.57 -4.12
C GLU A 115 -19.69 8.23 -2.74
N LYS A 116 -20.06 7.51 -1.68
CA LYS A 116 -19.96 8.01 -0.30
C LYS A 116 -18.51 8.27 0.10
N TYR A 117 -17.60 7.35 -0.24
CA TYR A 117 -16.25 7.35 0.30
C TYR A 117 -15.20 8.02 -0.59
N ARG A 118 -15.49 8.25 -1.88
CA ARG A 118 -14.57 8.96 -2.79
C ARG A 118 -14.19 10.36 -2.29
N THR A 119 -15.09 11.03 -1.58
CA THR A 119 -14.82 12.38 -1.05
C THR A 119 -13.76 12.37 0.05
N LEU A 120 -13.53 11.21 0.69
CA LEU A 120 -12.57 11.06 1.78
C LEU A 120 -11.16 10.69 1.30
N PHE A 121 -11.03 10.09 0.12
CA PHE A 121 -9.74 9.74 -0.50
C PHE A 121 -9.24 10.79 -1.52
N GLY A 122 -10.11 11.71 -1.92
CA GLY A 122 -9.83 12.78 -2.87
C GLY A 122 -9.97 12.35 -4.33
N SER A 123 -9.23 13.00 -5.23
CA SER A 123 -9.31 12.77 -6.68
C SER A 123 -8.75 11.42 -7.16
N THR A 124 -8.13 10.63 -6.28
CA THR A 124 -7.53 9.32 -6.58
C THR A 124 -8.41 8.15 -6.14
N THR A 125 -9.74 8.34 -6.26
CA THR A 125 -10.75 7.28 -6.12
C THR A 125 -11.42 7.09 -7.48
N PRO A 126 -11.73 5.84 -7.90
CA PRO A 126 -12.49 5.64 -9.13
C PRO A 126 -13.84 6.35 -9.10
N LYS A 127 -14.24 6.92 -10.23
CA LYS A 127 -15.60 7.43 -10.43
C LYS A 127 -16.45 6.37 -11.12
N VAL A 128 -17.66 6.19 -10.61
CA VAL A 128 -18.71 5.44 -11.31
C VAL A 128 -19.14 6.28 -12.51
N LYS A 129 -18.91 5.75 -13.71
CA LYS A 129 -19.31 6.39 -14.98
C LYS A 129 -20.77 6.12 -15.28
N ASP A 130 -21.17 4.85 -15.16
CA ASP A 130 -22.49 4.37 -15.53
C ASP A 130 -22.74 2.98 -14.92
N TYR A 131 -23.98 2.51 -14.94
CA TYR A 131 -24.38 1.21 -14.39
C TYR A 131 -25.70 0.71 -14.99
N PHE A 132 -25.89 -0.60 -14.98
CA PHE A 132 -27.17 -1.21 -15.33
C PHE A 132 -27.48 -2.38 -14.39
N LEU A 133 -28.68 -2.34 -13.79
CA LEU A 133 -29.11 -3.31 -12.79
C LEU A 133 -30.11 -4.29 -13.38
N VAL A 134 -29.87 -5.58 -13.16
CA VAL A 134 -30.74 -6.67 -13.60
C VAL A 134 -31.15 -7.50 -12.39
N ASP A 135 -32.46 -7.69 -12.23
CA ASP A 135 -33.01 -8.62 -11.25
C ASP A 135 -32.91 -10.06 -11.79
N SER A 136 -31.72 -10.64 -11.65
CA SER A 136 -31.38 -12.00 -12.11
C SER A 136 -30.65 -12.76 -11.01
N LYS A 137 -30.82 -14.09 -11.02
CA LYS A 137 -29.99 -14.99 -10.20
C LYS A 137 -28.54 -15.06 -10.69
N ASP A 138 -28.32 -14.72 -11.95
CA ASP A 138 -26.98 -14.66 -12.53
C ASP A 138 -26.35 -13.28 -12.26
N PRO A 139 -25.03 -13.21 -11.97
CA PRO A 139 -24.31 -11.96 -11.73
C PRO A 139 -24.16 -11.16 -13.03
N SER A 140 -25.24 -10.49 -13.43
CA SER A 140 -25.36 -9.76 -14.70
C SER A 140 -25.65 -8.27 -14.52
N SER A 141 -25.81 -7.78 -13.28
CA SER A 141 -25.79 -6.33 -13.05
C SER A 141 -24.37 -5.82 -13.28
N VAL A 142 -24.21 -4.66 -13.90
CA VAL A 142 -22.91 -4.12 -14.30
C VAL A 142 -22.72 -2.71 -13.74
N MET A 143 -21.52 -2.47 -13.20
CA MET A 143 -21.02 -1.13 -12.90
C MET A 143 -19.84 -0.83 -13.81
N GLN A 144 -19.83 0.38 -14.37
CA GLN A 144 -18.72 0.91 -15.13
C GLN A 144 -17.99 1.99 -14.32
N ILE A 145 -16.68 1.83 -14.12
CA ILE A 145 -15.83 2.79 -13.41
C ILE A 145 -14.69 3.28 -14.30
N ASP A 146 -14.20 4.49 -14.03
CA ASP A 146 -13.02 5.01 -14.71
C ASP A 146 -11.74 4.20 -14.40
N LEU A 147 -10.73 4.35 -15.26
CA LEU A 147 -9.48 3.58 -15.19
C LEU A 147 -8.48 4.14 -14.16
N CYS A 148 -8.95 4.81 -13.10
CA CYS A 148 -8.09 5.25 -12.00
C CYS A 148 -6.81 5.99 -12.48
N GLY A 149 -6.95 7.09 -13.24
CA GLY A 149 -5.79 7.87 -13.70
C GLY A 149 -5.01 7.28 -14.86
N GLY A 150 -5.34 6.06 -15.30
CA GLY A 150 -4.85 5.44 -16.53
C GLY A 150 -5.32 6.18 -17.78
N VAL A 151 -4.81 7.39 -17.99
CA VAL A 151 -4.99 8.16 -19.22
C VAL A 151 -3.81 7.78 -20.11
N PHE A 152 -4.09 7.21 -21.29
CA PHE A 152 -3.12 6.73 -22.28
C PHE A 152 -2.35 5.45 -21.90
N GLY A 153 -2.94 4.32 -22.27
CA GLY A 153 -2.22 3.49 -23.24
C GLY A 153 -2.85 3.79 -24.59
N LEU A 154 -2.18 4.54 -25.48
CA LEU A 154 -2.36 4.25 -26.89
C LEU A 154 -1.91 2.79 -27.01
N PRO A 155 -2.81 1.81 -27.21
CA PRO A 155 -2.53 0.37 -27.12
C PRO A 155 -1.42 -0.10 -28.07
N GLU A 156 -0.99 0.76 -29.00
CA GLU A 156 0.07 0.48 -29.96
C GLU A 156 1.42 1.10 -29.59
N PHE A 157 1.49 2.03 -28.63
CA PHE A 157 2.74 2.76 -28.30
C PHE A 157 3.35 2.39 -26.95
N ALA A 158 2.57 1.84 -26.00
CA ALA A 158 3.09 1.36 -24.72
C ALA A 158 2.79 -0.15 -24.56
N LYS A 159 3.85 -0.96 -24.42
CA LYS A 159 3.72 -2.39 -24.07
C LYS A 159 3.34 -2.61 -22.60
N ALA A 160 3.40 -1.56 -21.77
CA ALA A 160 3.11 -1.62 -20.34
C ALA A 160 1.62 -1.38 -20.03
N PRO A 161 1.04 -2.06 -19.02
CA PRO A 161 -0.29 -1.75 -18.51
C PRO A 161 -0.44 -0.27 -18.12
N PRO A 162 -1.60 0.36 -18.38
CA PRO A 162 -1.83 1.76 -17.98
C PRO A 162 -1.87 1.96 -16.46
N VAL A 163 -2.19 0.89 -15.72
CA VAL A 163 -2.26 0.86 -14.26
C VAL A 163 -1.73 -0.50 -13.79
N HIS A 164 -0.94 -0.50 -12.72
CA HIS A 164 -0.43 -1.68 -12.05
C HIS A 164 -1.08 -1.84 -10.68
N THR A 165 -1.33 -3.08 -10.24
CA THR A 165 -1.64 -3.32 -8.83
C THR A 165 -0.34 -3.25 -8.02
N PHE A 166 -0.40 -2.75 -6.79
CA PHE A 166 0.74 -2.79 -5.88
C PHE A 166 1.23 -4.22 -5.65
N ALA A 167 0.31 -5.20 -5.66
CA ALA A 167 0.63 -6.62 -5.64
C ALA A 167 1.58 -7.00 -6.80
N SER A 168 1.23 -6.64 -8.03
CA SER A 168 2.06 -6.96 -9.21
C SER A 168 3.43 -6.26 -9.20
N ILE A 169 3.49 -5.03 -8.68
CA ILE A 169 4.77 -4.31 -8.51
C ILE A 169 5.62 -5.07 -7.49
N LEU A 170 5.05 -5.33 -6.31
CA LEU A 170 5.80 -5.95 -5.22
C LEU A 170 6.24 -7.39 -5.54
N GLU A 171 5.41 -8.17 -6.23
CA GLU A 171 5.78 -9.51 -6.73
C GLU A 171 6.94 -9.45 -7.73
N ALA A 172 7.00 -8.44 -8.59
CA ALA A 172 8.12 -8.24 -9.51
C ALA A 172 9.41 -7.84 -8.76
N GLU A 173 9.30 -6.88 -7.83
CA GLU A 173 10.44 -6.37 -7.05
C GLU A 173 11.00 -7.43 -6.08
N LEU A 174 10.16 -8.30 -5.51
CA LEU A 174 10.61 -9.40 -4.64
C LEU A 174 11.13 -10.62 -5.41
N LYS A 175 10.96 -10.64 -6.74
CA LYS A 175 11.46 -11.71 -7.62
C LYS A 175 12.83 -11.38 -8.20
N GLU A 176 13.08 -10.13 -8.52
CA GLU A 176 14.35 -9.65 -9.06
C GLU A 176 15.33 -9.29 -7.92
N VAL A 177 16.63 -9.51 -8.13
CA VAL A 177 17.67 -9.13 -7.14
C VAL A 177 17.95 -7.62 -7.18
N THR A 178 17.60 -6.96 -8.29
CA THR A 178 17.73 -5.52 -8.48
C THR A 178 16.36 -4.85 -8.38
N LEU A 179 16.22 -3.96 -7.40
CA LEU A 179 15.05 -3.10 -7.25
C LEU A 179 14.94 -2.16 -8.46
N ASN A 180 13.87 -2.29 -9.24
CA ASN A 180 13.56 -1.40 -10.35
C ASN A 180 12.60 -0.28 -9.92
N VAL A 181 11.82 -0.49 -8.85
CA VAL A 181 10.83 0.46 -8.34
C VAL A 181 11.00 0.62 -6.83
N ASP A 182 11.13 1.88 -6.38
CA ASP A 182 11.07 2.18 -4.96
C ASP A 182 9.62 2.09 -4.45
N VAL A 183 9.31 1.02 -3.73
CA VAL A 183 7.97 0.73 -3.20
C VAL A 183 7.63 1.55 -1.95
N VAL A 184 8.61 2.13 -1.27
CA VAL A 184 8.39 2.85 0.00
C VAL A 184 7.59 4.14 -0.20
N PRO A 185 7.88 5.01 -1.19
CA PRO A 185 7.04 6.16 -1.52
C PRO A 185 5.59 5.79 -1.80
N ILE A 186 5.36 4.65 -2.48
CA ILE A 186 4.01 4.16 -2.80
C ILE A 186 3.26 3.79 -1.52
N ILE A 187 3.91 3.07 -0.60
CA ILE A 187 3.34 2.75 0.72
C ILE A 187 2.99 4.01 1.50
N ASN A 188 3.83 5.04 1.42
CA ASN A 188 3.62 6.28 2.19
C ASN A 188 2.47 7.10 1.64
N GLU A 189 2.37 7.22 0.31
CA GLU A 189 1.20 7.82 -0.33
C GLU A 189 -0.06 7.04 0.04
N ALA A 190 -0.04 5.71 -0.06
CA ALA A 190 -1.18 4.85 0.26
C ALA A 190 -1.62 4.96 1.73
N LEU A 191 -0.70 4.73 2.67
CA LEU A 191 -1.03 4.54 4.09
C LEU A 191 -1.11 5.85 4.87
N GLU A 192 -0.15 6.75 4.68
CA GLU A 192 0.00 7.93 5.54
C GLU A 192 -0.75 9.15 5.02
N ARG A 193 -0.84 9.30 3.70
CA ARG A 193 -1.55 10.42 3.10
C ARG A 193 -2.99 10.07 2.84
N ARG A 194 -3.28 8.92 2.24
CA ARG A 194 -4.64 8.59 1.82
C ARG A 194 -5.44 7.81 2.87
N MET A 195 -4.98 6.61 3.22
CA MET A 195 -5.67 5.76 4.20
C MET A 195 -5.77 6.41 5.58
N TYR A 196 -4.77 7.17 6.01
CA TYR A 196 -4.84 7.87 7.29
C TYR A 196 -6.01 8.85 7.35
N HIS A 197 -6.15 9.74 6.36
CA HIS A 197 -7.28 10.67 6.33
C HIS A 197 -8.62 9.95 6.23
N PHE A 198 -8.70 8.91 5.41
CA PHE A 198 -9.87 8.06 5.30
C PHE A 198 -10.27 7.43 6.64
N THR A 199 -9.34 6.74 7.31
CA THR A 199 -9.61 6.07 8.58
C THR A 199 -9.92 7.04 9.71
N MET A 200 -9.20 8.17 9.76
CA MET A 200 -9.36 9.16 10.82
C MET A 200 -10.59 10.04 10.67
N SER A 201 -11.26 10.03 9.52
CA SER A 201 -12.52 10.77 9.29
C SER A 201 -13.62 10.41 10.29
N GLU A 202 -13.63 9.16 10.78
CA GLU A 202 -14.55 8.67 11.81
C GLU A 202 -13.82 8.24 13.10
N ARG A 203 -12.67 8.84 13.39
CA ARG A 203 -11.84 8.49 14.57
C ARG A 203 -12.63 8.66 15.87
N LYS A 204 -12.64 7.63 16.70
CA LYS A 204 -13.08 7.69 18.10
C LYS A 204 -12.36 6.64 18.95
N ILE A 205 -12.46 6.79 20.27
CA ILE A 205 -12.03 5.74 21.20
C ILE A 205 -13.25 4.90 21.53
N SER A 206 -13.12 3.58 21.45
CA SER A 206 -14.20 2.65 21.77
C SER A 206 -13.67 1.47 22.55
N SER A 207 -14.47 0.97 23.50
CA SER A 207 -14.22 -0.32 24.13
C SER A 207 -14.67 -1.43 23.17
N LEU A 208 -13.74 -2.26 22.72
CA LEU A 208 -14.00 -3.40 21.85
C LEU A 208 -13.38 -4.66 22.44
N SER A 209 -14.05 -5.80 22.24
CA SER A 209 -13.35 -7.09 22.31
C SER A 209 -12.55 -7.28 21.03
N LEU A 210 -11.23 -7.25 21.14
CA LEU A 210 -10.37 -7.44 19.97
C LEU A 210 -10.44 -8.87 19.45
N ALA A 211 -10.66 -9.86 20.32
CA ALA A 211 -10.87 -11.25 19.90
C ALA A 211 -12.09 -11.39 18.98
N ASP A 212 -13.21 -10.73 19.33
CA ASP A 212 -14.43 -10.76 18.53
C ASP A 212 -14.32 -9.89 17.28
N SER A 213 -13.75 -8.68 17.42
CA SER A 213 -13.58 -7.73 16.31
C SER A 213 -12.71 -8.31 15.20
N TYR A 214 -11.64 -9.02 15.55
CA TYR A 214 -10.76 -9.73 14.61
C TYR A 214 -11.22 -11.17 14.33
N LYS A 215 -12.34 -11.62 14.90
CA LYS A 215 -12.95 -12.92 14.62
C LYS A 215 -11.96 -14.08 14.81
N ILE A 216 -11.08 -14.00 15.81
CA ILE A 216 -9.91 -14.90 15.90
C ILE A 216 -10.33 -16.36 16.10
N VAL A 217 -11.35 -16.63 16.92
CA VAL A 217 -11.89 -17.97 17.12
C VAL A 217 -12.58 -18.47 15.85
N ARG A 218 -13.30 -17.61 15.13
CA ARG A 218 -13.91 -17.97 13.84
C ARG A 218 -12.85 -18.30 12.80
N PHE A 219 -11.75 -17.55 12.73
CA PHE A 219 -10.67 -17.84 11.77
C PHE A 219 -9.92 -19.12 12.12
N VAL A 220 -9.68 -19.41 13.39
CA VAL A 220 -9.14 -20.72 13.81
C VAL A 220 -10.15 -21.84 13.52
N GLY A 221 -11.41 -21.69 13.94
CA GLY A 221 -12.45 -22.70 13.77
C GLY A 221 -12.74 -23.01 12.30
N HIS A 222 -12.98 -21.99 11.47
CA HIS A 222 -13.32 -22.17 10.05
C HIS A 222 -12.09 -22.32 9.16
N GLY A 223 -11.05 -21.52 9.40
CA GLY A 223 -9.87 -21.46 8.53
C GLY A 223 -8.85 -22.55 8.79
N ILE A 224 -8.77 -23.04 10.04
CA ILE A 224 -7.80 -24.06 10.45
C ILE A 224 -8.49 -25.40 10.73
N LEU A 225 -9.39 -25.45 11.71
CA LEU A 225 -9.89 -26.73 12.27
C LEU A 225 -10.94 -27.43 11.39
N ASN A 226 -11.83 -26.67 10.74
CA ASN A 226 -12.99 -27.20 10.00
C ASN A 226 -12.96 -26.84 8.51
N ARG A 227 -11.78 -26.64 7.92
CA ARG A 227 -11.63 -26.15 6.55
C ARG A 227 -12.30 -27.05 5.51
N ALA A 228 -12.12 -28.38 5.61
CA ALA A 228 -12.78 -29.34 4.73
C ALA A 228 -14.32 -29.26 4.78
N LYS A 229 -14.88 -29.15 5.99
CA LYS A 229 -16.34 -29.02 6.19
C LYS A 229 -16.87 -27.70 5.62
N GLU A 230 -16.16 -26.60 5.86
CA GLU A 230 -16.54 -25.28 5.34
C GLU A 230 -16.41 -25.22 3.82
N GLY A 231 -15.39 -25.89 3.26
CA GLY A 231 -15.22 -26.08 1.82
C GLY A 231 -16.39 -26.81 1.17
N ALA A 232 -16.79 -27.95 1.75
CA ALA A 232 -17.95 -28.71 1.28
C ALA A 232 -19.25 -27.88 1.35
N LYS A 233 -19.43 -27.10 2.41
CA LYS A 233 -20.59 -26.20 2.57
C LYS A 233 -20.62 -25.10 1.50
N ARG A 234 -19.46 -24.54 1.12
CA ARG A 234 -19.36 -23.53 0.06
C ARG A 234 -19.51 -24.13 -1.33
N ALA A 235 -18.99 -25.34 -1.53
CA ALA A 235 -19.19 -26.12 -2.75
C ALA A 235 -20.67 -26.39 -3.04
N ALA A 236 -21.46 -26.63 -2.00
CA ALA A 236 -22.91 -26.77 -2.14
C ALA A 236 -23.63 -25.46 -2.55
N LYS A 237 -23.01 -24.29 -2.38
CA LYS A 237 -23.60 -22.98 -2.74
C LYS A 237 -23.19 -22.48 -4.12
N SER A 238 -21.93 -22.61 -4.50
CA SER A 238 -21.44 -22.26 -5.84
C SER A 238 -20.09 -22.92 -6.08
N ALA A 239 -19.90 -23.49 -7.28
CA ALA A 239 -18.62 -24.06 -7.68
C ALA A 239 -17.49 -23.02 -7.71
N ALA A 240 -17.78 -21.75 -8.00
CA ALA A 240 -16.81 -20.65 -7.94
C ALA A 240 -16.41 -20.31 -6.49
N LEU A 241 -17.37 -20.30 -5.55
CA LEU A 241 -17.10 -20.16 -4.11
C LEU A 241 -16.32 -21.36 -3.54
N ALA A 242 -16.43 -22.51 -4.19
CA ALA A 242 -15.77 -23.76 -3.84
C ALA A 242 -14.32 -23.84 -4.31
N ALA A 243 -13.97 -23.16 -5.41
CA ALA A 243 -12.70 -23.33 -6.12
C ALA A 243 -11.50 -23.17 -5.17
N GLY A 244 -11.60 -22.24 -4.22
CA GLY A 244 -10.57 -22.01 -3.22
C GLY A 244 -10.49 -22.98 -2.04
N PHE A 245 -11.45 -23.90 -1.97
CA PHE A 245 -11.59 -24.93 -0.94
C PHE A 245 -11.56 -26.35 -1.52
N GLN A 246 -11.22 -26.52 -2.80
CA GLN A 246 -11.04 -27.84 -3.39
C GLN A 246 -9.74 -28.44 -2.85
N ASN A 247 -9.84 -29.56 -2.13
CA ASN A 247 -8.73 -30.27 -1.46
C ASN A 247 -7.94 -29.40 -0.46
N PRO A 248 -8.57 -28.91 0.63
CA PRO A 248 -7.84 -28.16 1.62
C PRO A 248 -6.84 -29.09 2.32
N VAL A 249 -5.56 -28.73 2.28
CA VAL A 249 -4.51 -29.39 3.06
C VAL A 249 -4.93 -29.38 4.54
N GLU A 250 -4.90 -30.53 5.20
CA GLU A 250 -5.17 -30.62 6.63
C GLU A 250 -4.06 -29.89 7.37
N ILE A 251 -4.38 -29.19 8.46
CA ILE A 251 -3.40 -28.28 9.07
C ILE A 251 -2.16 -29.02 9.58
N ASP A 252 -2.31 -30.26 10.04
CA ASP A 252 -1.20 -31.08 10.51
C ASP A 252 -0.28 -31.53 9.36
N ASP A 253 -0.76 -31.54 8.11
CA ASP A 253 0.07 -31.82 6.93
C ASP A 253 1.01 -30.64 6.59
N LEU A 254 0.76 -29.44 7.13
CA LEU A 254 1.69 -28.31 7.03
C LEU A 254 2.88 -28.43 8.00
N ASP A 255 2.78 -29.31 9.00
CA ASP A 255 3.85 -29.64 9.95
C ASP A 255 3.87 -31.16 10.23
N PRO A 256 4.11 -32.00 9.21
CA PRO A 256 3.88 -33.45 9.29
C PRO A 256 4.81 -34.14 10.30
N ASP A 257 6.02 -33.61 10.49
CA ASP A 257 6.99 -34.10 11.46
C ASP A 257 6.82 -33.45 12.84
N GLY A 258 5.91 -32.48 12.99
CA GLY A 258 5.75 -31.68 14.21
C GLY A 258 6.97 -30.79 14.50
N LYS A 259 7.79 -30.46 13.50
CA LYS A 259 9.02 -29.67 13.66
C LYS A 259 8.71 -28.24 14.07
N ILE A 260 7.74 -27.60 13.41
CA ILE A 260 7.39 -26.20 13.68
C ILE A 260 6.82 -26.07 15.08
N ILE A 261 5.88 -26.94 15.44
CA ILE A 261 5.26 -26.89 16.76
C ILE A 261 6.23 -27.27 17.88
N GLN A 262 7.13 -28.22 17.63
CA GLN A 262 8.19 -28.58 18.57
C GLN A 262 9.19 -27.42 18.74
N GLU A 263 9.57 -26.74 17.67
CA GLU A 263 10.44 -25.58 17.72
C GLU A 263 9.79 -24.44 18.51
N LEU A 264 8.54 -24.08 18.21
CA LEU A 264 7.90 -22.92 18.81
C LEU A 264 7.42 -23.17 20.24
N CYS A 265 6.92 -24.37 20.55
CA CYS A 265 6.32 -24.70 21.85
C CYS A 265 7.24 -25.52 22.76
N GLY A 266 8.16 -26.31 22.19
CA GLY A 266 8.96 -27.28 22.95
C GLY A 266 8.17 -28.50 23.43
N ARG A 267 7.05 -28.82 22.77
CA ARG A 267 6.16 -29.94 23.14
C ARG A 267 5.87 -30.83 21.95
N LYS A 268 5.62 -32.11 22.26
CA LYS A 268 5.08 -33.08 21.31
C LYS A 268 3.54 -33.00 21.35
N GLN A 269 2.96 -32.18 20.49
CA GLN A 269 1.50 -32.03 20.29
C GLN A 269 1.24 -31.76 18.80
N THR A 270 0.00 -31.92 18.33
CA THR A 270 -0.35 -31.56 16.94
C THR A 270 -0.73 -30.07 16.83
N VAL A 271 -0.67 -29.54 15.61
CA VAL A 271 -1.10 -28.16 15.33
C VAL A 271 -2.59 -28.02 15.62
N ARG A 272 -3.38 -29.03 15.23
CA ARG A 272 -4.81 -29.10 15.54
C ARG A 272 -5.10 -29.03 17.04
N ASP A 273 -4.36 -29.77 17.88
CA ASP A 273 -4.59 -29.79 19.33
C ASP A 273 -4.40 -28.40 19.96
N LEU A 274 -3.34 -27.68 19.56
CA LEU A 274 -3.07 -26.32 20.01
C LEU A 274 -4.23 -25.38 19.67
N PHE A 275 -4.67 -25.40 18.41
CA PHE A 275 -5.73 -24.52 17.93
C PHE A 275 -7.12 -24.90 18.45
N GLN A 276 -7.37 -26.19 18.72
CA GLN A 276 -8.59 -26.64 19.37
C GLN A 276 -8.63 -26.16 20.83
N LYS A 277 -7.52 -26.28 21.57
CA LYS A 277 -7.41 -25.70 22.93
C LYS A 277 -7.70 -24.20 22.88
N PHE A 278 -7.10 -23.47 21.94
CA PHE A 278 -7.30 -22.03 21.79
C PHE A 278 -8.78 -21.68 21.52
N SER A 279 -9.41 -22.38 20.57
CA SER A 279 -10.81 -22.13 20.19
C SER A 279 -11.79 -22.41 21.33
N ASN A 280 -11.50 -23.39 22.18
CA ASN A 280 -12.32 -23.71 23.35
C ASN A 280 -12.30 -22.62 24.43
N MET A 281 -11.44 -21.61 24.31
CA MET A 281 -11.34 -20.48 25.24
C MET A 281 -12.09 -19.23 24.76
N GLU A 282 -12.97 -19.32 23.76
CA GLU A 282 -13.69 -18.19 23.15
C GLU A 282 -14.20 -17.16 24.17
N ALA A 283 -15.06 -17.57 25.11
CA ALA A 283 -15.61 -16.65 26.10
C ALA A 283 -14.53 -15.94 26.93
N LYS A 284 -13.46 -16.66 27.32
CA LYS A 284 -12.33 -16.08 28.06
C LYS A 284 -11.53 -15.10 27.20
N LEU A 285 -11.31 -15.42 25.93
CA LEU A 285 -10.62 -14.56 24.97
C LEU A 285 -11.40 -13.26 24.76
N SER A 286 -12.71 -13.37 24.54
CA SER A 286 -13.58 -12.21 24.29
C SER A 286 -13.61 -11.25 25.48
N GLU A 287 -13.62 -11.77 26.71
CA GLU A 287 -13.57 -10.97 27.93
C GLU A 287 -12.17 -10.39 28.19
N HIS A 288 -11.12 -11.22 28.14
CA HIS A 288 -9.75 -10.82 28.48
C HIS A 288 -9.18 -9.78 27.51
N PHE A 289 -9.52 -9.87 26.23
CA PHE A 289 -9.07 -8.92 25.20
C PHE A 289 -10.07 -7.80 24.94
N LYS A 290 -10.98 -7.54 25.88
CA LYS A 290 -11.80 -6.32 25.87
C LYS A 290 -10.98 -5.14 26.39
N ARG A 291 -10.84 -4.11 25.56
CA ARG A 291 -10.06 -2.91 25.90
C ARG A 291 -10.51 -1.70 25.10
N GLU A 292 -10.13 -0.53 25.60
CA GLU A 292 -10.25 0.71 24.84
C GLU A 292 -9.19 0.71 23.73
N VAL A 293 -9.64 1.02 22.51
CA VAL A 293 -8.79 1.16 21.34
C VAL A 293 -9.24 2.32 20.48
N VAL A 294 -8.34 2.81 19.62
CA VAL A 294 -8.72 3.75 18.57
C VAL A 294 -9.46 2.99 17.48
N VAL A 295 -10.65 3.47 17.14
CA VAL A 295 -11.45 2.95 16.04
C VAL A 295 -11.71 4.04 15.03
N GLY A 296 -11.95 3.66 13.78
CA GLY A 296 -12.22 4.59 12.70
C GLY A 296 -12.95 3.90 11.57
N LEU A 297 -12.86 4.51 10.39
CA LEU A 297 -13.32 3.91 9.14
C LEU A 297 -12.27 2.92 8.62
N CYS A 298 -12.71 1.72 8.24
CA CYS A 298 -11.82 0.66 7.79
C CYS A 298 -12.24 0.19 6.41
N HIS A 299 -11.28 0.06 5.50
CA HIS A 299 -11.48 -0.53 4.18
C HIS A 299 -11.90 -2.00 4.30
N ASN A 300 -11.36 -2.71 5.30
CA ASN A 300 -11.66 -4.09 5.69
C ASN A 300 -11.19 -5.16 4.68
N ASP A 301 -10.84 -4.72 3.46
CA ASP A 301 -10.18 -5.52 2.44
C ASP A 301 -8.90 -4.88 1.85
N LEU A 302 -8.09 -4.22 2.69
CA LEU A 302 -6.84 -3.63 2.21
C LEU A 302 -5.77 -4.70 1.92
N HIS A 303 -5.40 -4.85 0.65
CA HIS A 303 -4.24 -5.61 0.18
C HIS A 303 -3.69 -4.98 -1.11
N GLY A 304 -2.53 -5.44 -1.60
CA GLY A 304 -1.87 -4.87 -2.78
C GLY A 304 -2.66 -4.98 -4.09
N GLY A 305 -3.71 -5.80 -4.14
CA GLY A 305 -4.60 -5.89 -5.30
C GLY A 305 -5.63 -4.76 -5.35
N ASN A 306 -5.97 -4.18 -4.19
CA ASN A 306 -6.91 -3.06 -4.07
C ASN A 306 -6.20 -1.70 -4.04
N LEU A 307 -4.86 -1.71 -4.10
CA LEU A 307 -4.03 -0.52 -4.31
C LEU A 307 -3.51 -0.53 -5.73
N LEU A 308 -3.88 0.48 -6.51
CA LEU A 308 -3.41 0.65 -7.88
C LEU A 308 -2.42 1.80 -7.97
N VAL A 309 -1.46 1.68 -8.87
CA VAL A 309 -0.47 2.70 -9.20
C VAL A 309 -0.58 2.99 -10.68
N ASP A 310 -0.86 4.24 -11.02
CA ASP A 310 -0.96 4.67 -12.42
C ASP A 310 0.42 5.01 -13.02
N SER A 311 0.44 5.29 -14.32
CA SER A 311 1.66 5.68 -15.06
C SER A 311 2.33 6.96 -14.55
N GLN A 312 1.62 7.78 -13.77
CA GLN A 312 2.13 9.00 -13.14
C GLN A 312 2.67 8.75 -11.73
N GLY A 313 2.55 7.52 -11.22
CA GLY A 313 2.96 7.15 -9.86
C GLY A 313 1.94 7.56 -8.79
N LEU A 314 0.70 7.91 -9.17
CA LEU A 314 -0.36 8.18 -8.21
C LEU A 314 -0.96 6.87 -7.71
N VAL A 315 -1.35 6.88 -6.42
CA VAL A 315 -1.94 5.72 -5.76
C VAL A 315 -3.45 5.87 -5.68
N TRP A 316 -4.13 4.83 -6.16
CA TRP A 316 -5.59 4.71 -6.17
C TRP A 316 -6.04 3.57 -5.28
N LEU A 317 -7.16 3.77 -4.58
CA LEU A 317 -7.82 2.74 -3.78
C LEU A 317 -9.13 2.34 -4.44
N ILE A 318 -9.37 1.04 -4.55
CA ILE A 318 -10.55 0.46 -5.18
C ILE A 318 -11.23 -0.55 -4.24
N ASP A 319 -12.45 -0.97 -4.61
CA ASP A 319 -13.23 -2.01 -3.93
C ASP A 319 -13.70 -1.67 -2.51
N PHE A 320 -14.55 -0.63 -2.42
CA PHE A 320 -15.10 -0.14 -1.16
C PHE A 320 -16.23 -1.02 -0.59
N ALA A 321 -16.53 -2.17 -1.18
CA ALA A 321 -17.69 -3.00 -0.80
C ALA A 321 -17.66 -3.45 0.67
N THR A 322 -16.47 -3.62 1.25
CA THR A 322 -16.33 -4.13 2.64
C THR A 322 -16.10 -3.05 3.69
N VAL A 323 -16.14 -1.78 3.28
CA VAL A 323 -15.89 -0.63 4.18
C VAL A 323 -16.86 -0.64 5.34
N GLU A 324 -16.32 -0.50 6.56
CA GLU A 324 -17.09 -0.49 7.79
C GLU A 324 -16.52 0.51 8.79
N ALA A 325 -17.40 1.26 9.44
CA ALA A 325 -17.05 2.19 10.50
C ALA A 325 -16.90 1.49 11.87
N GLY A 326 -16.21 2.14 12.80
CA GLY A 326 -16.06 1.66 14.17
C GLY A 326 -15.18 0.41 14.32
N LYS A 327 -14.34 0.13 13.31
CA LYS A 327 -13.34 -0.94 13.39
C LYS A 327 -12.04 -0.44 13.98
N HIS A 328 -11.30 -1.34 14.59
CA HIS A 328 -9.96 -1.06 15.08
C HIS A 328 -9.05 -0.56 13.94
N VAL A 329 -8.35 0.55 14.17
CA VAL A 329 -7.57 1.24 13.13
C VAL A 329 -6.41 0.41 12.54
N LEU A 330 -5.95 -0.63 13.24
CA LEU A 330 -4.92 -1.53 12.72
C LEU A 330 -5.46 -2.62 11.79
N MET A 331 -6.78 -2.75 11.60
CA MET A 331 -7.39 -3.83 10.82
C MET A 331 -6.81 -3.93 9.41
N ASP A 332 -6.77 -2.81 8.69
CA ASP A 332 -6.27 -2.72 7.32
C ASP A 332 -4.75 -2.85 7.24
N LEU A 333 -4.02 -2.16 8.11
CA LEU A 333 -2.54 -2.15 8.08
C LEU A 333 -1.99 -3.54 8.41
N SER A 334 -2.58 -4.25 9.37
CA SER A 334 -2.18 -5.62 9.70
C SER A 334 -2.56 -6.60 8.59
N LYS A 335 -3.67 -6.37 7.88
CA LYS A 335 -4.04 -7.17 6.71
C LYS A 335 -3.03 -6.98 5.59
N PHE A 336 -2.68 -5.72 5.30
CA PHE A 336 -1.73 -5.36 4.26
C PHE A 336 -0.33 -5.93 4.56
N LEU A 337 0.16 -5.80 5.80
CA LEU A 337 1.41 -6.43 6.23
C LEU A 337 1.38 -7.95 6.03
N SER A 338 0.27 -8.60 6.40
CA SER A 338 0.09 -10.04 6.22
C SER A 338 0.06 -10.45 4.75
N ALA A 339 -0.54 -9.64 3.88
CA ALA A 339 -0.50 -9.87 2.43
C ALA A 339 0.93 -9.76 1.89
N CYS A 340 1.70 -8.76 2.31
CA CYS A 340 3.12 -8.65 1.96
C CYS A 340 3.93 -9.87 2.41
N ALA A 341 3.73 -10.34 3.64
CA ALA A 341 4.48 -11.47 4.20
C ALA A 341 4.10 -12.83 3.59
N PHE A 342 2.82 -13.04 3.25
CA PHE A 342 2.29 -14.37 2.93
C PHE A 342 1.84 -14.52 1.48
N MET A 343 1.47 -13.45 0.77
CA MET A 343 1.01 -13.53 -0.63
C MET A 343 2.10 -13.09 -1.61
N TYR A 344 2.81 -12.01 -1.30
CA TYR A 344 3.73 -11.37 -2.25
C TYR A 344 5.18 -11.83 -2.08
N LEU A 345 5.58 -12.15 -0.85
CA LEU A 345 6.90 -12.71 -0.57
C LEU A 345 6.99 -14.14 -1.10
N GLN A 346 7.88 -14.36 -2.07
CA GLN A 346 8.08 -15.62 -2.77
C GLN A 346 8.93 -16.61 -1.94
N ASP A 347 9.12 -17.82 -2.48
CA ASP A 347 9.88 -18.91 -1.84
C ASP A 347 11.42 -18.71 -1.90
N SER A 348 11.88 -17.62 -2.55
CA SER A 348 13.31 -17.29 -2.71
C SER A 348 13.96 -16.71 -1.44
N VAL A 349 13.17 -16.21 -0.50
CA VAL A 349 13.65 -15.65 0.77
C VAL A 349 14.12 -16.77 1.70
N ASN A 350 15.18 -16.54 2.47
CA ASN A 350 15.55 -17.47 3.53
C ASN A 350 14.46 -17.48 4.63
N GLU A 351 13.77 -18.61 4.78
CA GLU A 351 12.72 -18.77 5.79
C GLU A 351 13.21 -18.56 7.23
N GLU A 352 14.49 -18.82 7.53
CA GLU A 352 15.04 -18.55 8.87
C GLU A 352 14.95 -17.05 9.22
N HIS A 353 15.16 -16.16 8.23
CA HIS A 353 14.98 -14.71 8.41
C HIS A 353 13.51 -14.40 8.70
N VAL A 354 12.60 -14.97 7.91
CA VAL A 354 11.15 -14.74 8.04
C VAL A 354 10.60 -15.26 9.37
N GLN A 355 11.06 -16.42 9.82
CA GLN A 355 10.72 -17.03 11.12
C GLN A 355 11.24 -16.19 12.29
N SER A 356 12.45 -15.63 12.17
CA SER A 356 13.01 -14.71 13.16
C SER A 356 12.18 -13.42 13.23
N ILE A 357 11.78 -12.86 12.08
CA ILE A 357 10.86 -11.73 11.99
C ILE A 357 9.52 -12.07 12.65
N ALA A 358 8.97 -13.27 12.42
CA ALA A 358 7.70 -13.69 12.99
C ALA A 358 7.70 -13.69 14.53
N LYS A 359 8.73 -14.29 15.14
CA LYS A 359 8.92 -14.32 16.60
C LYS A 359 9.01 -12.91 17.16
N ILE A 360 9.82 -12.05 16.54
CA ILE A 360 10.00 -10.66 16.95
C ILE A 360 8.70 -9.87 16.85
N LEU A 361 8.03 -9.90 15.71
CA LEU A 361 6.79 -9.16 15.48
C LEU A 361 5.69 -9.55 16.48
N CYS A 362 5.53 -10.84 16.75
CA CYS A 362 4.52 -11.32 17.69
C CYS A 362 4.82 -10.87 19.14
N MET A 363 6.09 -10.64 19.48
CA MET A 363 6.51 -10.27 20.83
C MET A 363 6.70 -8.77 21.02
N THR A 364 6.70 -8.00 19.94
CA THR A 364 7.00 -6.58 20.02
C THR A 364 5.96 -5.87 20.89
N PRO A 365 6.38 -5.06 21.89
CA PRO A 365 5.46 -4.47 22.86
C PRO A 365 4.55 -3.40 22.29
N ASP A 366 4.84 -2.83 21.12
CA ASP A 366 3.92 -1.96 20.36
C ASP A 366 4.51 -1.68 18.98
N ALA A 367 3.79 -0.94 18.13
CA ALA A 367 4.31 -0.53 16.83
C ALA A 367 5.49 0.48 16.94
N THR A 368 5.63 1.18 18.07
CA THR A 368 6.66 2.21 18.29
C THR A 368 8.00 1.64 18.78
N THR A 369 8.01 0.40 19.25
CA THR A 369 9.23 -0.25 19.74
C THR A 369 10.12 -0.58 18.55
N ASP A 370 11.38 -0.15 18.63
CA ASP A 370 12.40 -0.47 17.63
C ASP A 370 12.63 -1.99 17.55
N LEU A 371 12.88 -2.48 16.34
CA LEU A 371 13.18 -3.89 16.12
C LEU A 371 14.62 -4.19 16.55
N PRO A 372 14.93 -5.41 17.06
CA PRO A 372 16.28 -5.75 17.53
C PRO A 372 17.34 -5.60 16.43
N VAL A 373 18.51 -5.04 16.78
CA VAL A 373 19.64 -4.82 15.84
C VAL A 373 20.19 -6.12 15.27
N ALA A 374 20.21 -7.21 16.05
CA ALA A 374 20.66 -8.52 15.59
C ALA A 374 19.85 -9.05 14.40
N LEU A 375 18.55 -8.71 14.33
CA LEU A 375 17.72 -9.03 13.18
C LEU A 375 18.17 -8.26 11.93
N MET A 376 18.57 -7.00 12.09
CA MET A 376 19.03 -6.18 10.97
C MET A 376 20.33 -6.67 10.36
N ASP A 377 21.27 -7.17 11.18
CA ASP A 377 22.54 -7.69 10.69
C ASP A 377 22.34 -8.98 9.88
N ALA A 378 21.44 -9.87 10.32
CA ALA A 378 21.09 -11.09 9.58
C ALA A 378 20.39 -10.77 8.24
N VAL A 379 19.52 -9.77 8.25
CA VAL A 379 18.71 -9.38 7.07
C VAL A 379 19.50 -8.55 6.06
N ARG A 380 20.60 -7.89 6.46
CA ARG A 380 21.35 -6.94 5.61
C ARG A 380 21.93 -7.58 4.35
N GLU A 381 22.33 -8.85 4.44
CA GLU A 381 23.04 -9.56 3.37
C GLU A 381 22.08 -10.22 2.34
N ASP A 382 20.78 -10.31 2.65
CA ASP A 382 19.75 -10.87 1.77
C ASP A 382 18.89 -9.72 1.21
N PRO A 383 19.00 -9.38 -0.10
CA PRO A 383 18.28 -8.25 -0.70
C PRO A 383 16.75 -8.35 -0.57
N VAL A 384 16.19 -9.55 -0.67
CA VAL A 384 14.74 -9.80 -0.59
C VAL A 384 14.28 -9.63 0.85
N ALA A 385 15.02 -10.20 1.81
CA ALA A 385 14.74 -10.01 3.23
C ALA A 385 14.86 -8.53 3.63
N LYS A 386 15.86 -7.82 3.10
CA LYS A 386 16.07 -6.37 3.32
C LYS A 386 14.89 -5.55 2.80
N LEU A 387 14.41 -5.81 1.59
CA LEU A 387 13.23 -5.14 1.05
C LEU A 387 11.98 -5.41 1.89
N PHE A 388 11.74 -6.68 2.23
CA PHE A 388 10.61 -7.04 3.09
C PHE A 388 10.68 -6.35 4.45
N PHE A 389 11.88 -6.26 5.03
CA PHE A 389 12.09 -5.56 6.29
C PHE A 389 11.85 -4.05 6.19
N GLN A 390 12.24 -3.40 5.09
CA GLN A 390 11.91 -1.98 4.83
C GLN A 390 10.40 -1.75 4.77
N ILE A 391 9.67 -2.60 4.03
CA ILE A 391 8.21 -2.56 3.94
C ILE A 391 7.57 -2.74 5.32
N LEU A 392 8.04 -3.72 6.09
CA LEU A 392 7.57 -4.00 7.44
C LEU A 392 7.77 -2.82 8.37
N VAL A 393 8.97 -2.24 8.40
CA VAL A 393 9.28 -1.06 9.23
C VAL A 393 8.35 0.08 8.86
N ARG A 394 8.09 0.29 7.57
CA ARG A 394 7.23 1.38 7.13
C ARG A 394 5.76 1.17 7.50
N ILE A 395 5.22 -0.02 7.30
CA ILE A 395 3.85 -0.32 7.70
C ILE A 395 3.70 -0.16 9.22
N ARG A 396 4.67 -0.63 10.03
CA ARG A 396 4.68 -0.41 11.49
C ARG A 396 4.72 1.07 11.86
N HIS A 397 5.52 1.88 11.15
CA HIS A 397 5.52 3.33 11.35
C HIS A 397 4.12 3.92 11.11
N SER A 398 3.43 3.53 10.03
CA SER A 398 2.06 3.97 9.79
C SER A 398 1.10 3.49 10.89
N MET A 399 1.27 2.28 11.45
CA MET A 399 0.45 1.80 12.58
C MET A 399 0.58 2.72 13.81
N CYS A 400 1.79 3.22 14.10
CA CYS A 400 2.00 4.20 15.17
C CYS A 400 1.17 5.46 14.96
N LEU A 401 1.15 5.99 13.73
CA LEU A 401 0.38 7.19 13.39
C LEU A 401 -1.12 6.97 13.62
N PHE A 402 -1.62 5.79 13.29
CA PHE A 402 -3.04 5.44 13.39
C PHE A 402 -3.49 5.24 14.85
N GLU A 403 -2.65 4.64 15.69
CA GLU A 403 -2.94 4.47 17.12
C GLU A 403 -2.70 5.74 17.94
N SER A 404 -1.90 6.68 17.43
CA SER A 404 -1.57 7.92 18.13
C SER A 404 -2.70 8.95 18.11
N GLY A 405 -2.51 10.00 18.91
CA GLY A 405 -3.36 11.19 18.94
C GLY A 405 -4.03 11.44 20.29
N PRO A 406 -4.81 12.52 20.39
CA PRO A 406 -5.46 12.90 21.64
C PRO A 406 -6.37 11.80 22.18
N GLY A 407 -6.18 11.48 23.46
CA GLY A 407 -6.95 10.47 24.19
C GLY A 407 -6.63 9.01 23.83
N SER A 408 -5.64 8.74 22.96
CA SER A 408 -5.30 7.37 22.61
C SER A 408 -4.91 6.55 23.86
N PRO A 409 -5.44 5.32 24.00
CA PRO A 409 -5.07 4.43 25.10
C PRO A 409 -3.60 4.01 24.95
N ARG A 410 -2.92 3.77 26.07
CA ARG A 410 -1.58 3.17 26.05
C ARG A 410 -1.73 1.68 25.72
N ASN A 411 -1.36 1.31 24.50
CA ASN A 411 -1.40 -0.06 24.04
C ASN A 411 -0.04 -0.75 24.28
N ASP A 412 -0.11 -1.99 24.75
CA ASP A 412 1.01 -2.91 25.05
C ASP A 412 1.26 -3.90 23.90
N GLY A 413 0.92 -3.48 22.66
CA GLY A 413 1.21 -4.25 21.44
C GLY A 413 0.29 -5.45 21.23
N THR A 414 -0.50 -5.80 22.25
CA THR A 414 -1.57 -6.80 22.15
C THR A 414 -2.50 -6.55 20.97
N PRO A 415 -2.95 -5.32 20.67
CA PRO A 415 -3.85 -5.10 19.53
C PRO A 415 -3.21 -5.49 18.20
N PHE A 416 -1.92 -5.16 18.00
CA PHE A 416 -1.16 -5.58 16.83
C PHE A 416 -0.96 -7.10 16.80
N ALA A 417 -0.59 -7.72 17.93
CA ALA A 417 -0.39 -9.17 18.00
C ALA A 417 -1.68 -9.96 17.69
N ILE A 418 -2.84 -9.51 18.19
CA ILE A 418 -4.15 -10.09 17.86
C ILE A 418 -4.44 -9.93 16.36
N ALA A 419 -4.19 -8.74 15.81
CA ALA A 419 -4.45 -8.46 14.41
C ALA A 419 -3.57 -9.31 13.47
N LEU A 420 -2.26 -9.38 13.75
CA LEU A 420 -1.32 -10.21 13.01
C LEU A 420 -1.70 -11.69 13.10
N PHE A 421 -1.98 -12.19 14.31
CA PHE A 421 -2.47 -13.55 14.51
C PHE A 421 -3.73 -13.85 13.69
N ALA A 422 -4.72 -12.96 13.74
CA ALA A 422 -5.99 -13.13 13.04
C ALA A 422 -5.79 -13.30 11.53
N TRP A 423 -4.96 -12.45 10.93
CA TRP A 423 -4.69 -12.49 9.49
C TRP A 423 -3.81 -13.67 9.09
N SER A 424 -2.83 -14.06 9.92
CA SER A 424 -2.06 -15.30 9.73
C SER A 424 -2.94 -16.55 9.78
N ALA A 425 -3.89 -16.63 10.72
CA ALA A 425 -4.85 -17.71 10.79
C ALA A 425 -5.82 -17.70 9.60
N ARG A 426 -6.30 -16.51 9.20
CA ARG A 426 -7.21 -16.36 8.05
C ARG A 426 -6.55 -16.74 6.73
N MET A 427 -5.25 -16.52 6.57
CA MET A 427 -4.48 -16.88 5.36
C MET A 427 -4.58 -18.39 5.04
N GLN A 428 -4.77 -19.23 6.04
CA GLN A 428 -4.99 -20.67 5.85
C GLN A 428 -6.26 -20.98 5.04
N SER A 429 -7.26 -20.10 5.11
CA SER A 429 -8.52 -20.22 4.39
C SER A 429 -8.47 -19.71 2.94
N TYR A 430 -7.44 -18.97 2.56
CA TYR A 430 -7.28 -18.47 1.19
C TYR A 430 -6.78 -19.57 0.26
N SER A 431 -6.99 -19.38 -1.03
CA SER A 431 -6.71 -20.36 -2.07
C SER A 431 -5.50 -20.05 -2.91
N GLU A 432 -5.23 -18.75 -3.02
CA GLU A 432 -4.16 -18.14 -3.79
C GLU A 432 -2.78 -18.47 -3.22
N PRO A 433 -2.57 -18.50 -1.88
CA PRO A 433 -1.25 -18.79 -1.33
C PRO A 433 -0.82 -20.24 -1.58
N SER A 434 0.45 -20.41 -1.95
CA SER A 434 1.10 -21.72 -2.10
C SER A 434 1.15 -22.50 -0.78
N LEU A 435 1.50 -23.79 -0.86
CA LEU A 435 1.71 -24.60 0.34
C LEU A 435 2.81 -24.00 1.24
N HIS A 436 3.91 -23.54 0.64
CA HIS A 436 5.00 -22.89 1.34
C HIS A 436 4.55 -21.61 2.06
N GLN A 437 3.81 -20.75 1.36
CA GLN A 437 3.24 -19.53 1.92
C GLN A 437 2.25 -19.81 3.07
N LYS A 438 1.47 -20.89 2.97
CA LYS A 438 0.60 -21.37 4.05
C LYS A 438 1.40 -21.87 5.25
N THR A 439 2.49 -22.61 5.05
CA THR A 439 3.39 -23.05 6.14
C THR A 439 4.02 -21.84 6.85
N ARG A 440 4.47 -20.82 6.11
CA ARG A 440 4.94 -19.55 6.68
C ARG A 440 3.87 -18.85 7.50
N ALA A 441 2.65 -18.71 6.96
CA ALA A 441 1.53 -18.12 7.68
C ALA A 441 1.15 -18.94 8.93
N LEU A 442 1.31 -20.28 8.89
CA LEU A 442 1.09 -21.14 10.06
C LEU A 442 2.14 -20.87 11.14
N TYR A 443 3.41 -20.68 10.77
CA TYR A 443 4.46 -20.31 11.70
C TYR A 443 4.12 -19.01 12.46
N PHE A 444 3.70 -17.97 11.72
CA PHE A 444 3.22 -16.72 12.33
C PHE A 444 1.99 -16.95 13.22
N ALA A 445 1.05 -17.78 12.78
CA ALA A 445 -0.15 -18.07 13.56
C ALA A 445 0.20 -18.77 14.89
N ILE A 446 1.11 -19.74 14.89
CA ILE A 446 1.56 -20.43 16.11
C ILE A 446 2.30 -19.45 17.03
N ALA A 447 3.25 -18.66 16.51
CA ALA A 447 3.96 -17.65 17.30
C ALA A 447 3.00 -16.62 17.92
N GLY A 448 2.01 -16.16 17.14
CA GLY A 448 0.94 -15.28 17.60
C GLY A 448 0.07 -15.92 18.68
N VAL A 449 -0.35 -17.18 18.52
CA VAL A 449 -1.09 -17.91 19.57
C VAL A 449 -0.27 -17.99 20.85
N GLN A 450 1.03 -18.28 20.78
CA GLN A 450 1.87 -18.32 21.98
C GLN A 450 1.89 -16.97 22.71
N ARG A 451 1.92 -15.83 21.98
CA ARG A 451 1.77 -14.50 22.59
C ARG A 451 0.47 -14.38 23.37
N LEU A 452 -0.65 -14.73 22.74
CA LEU A 452 -1.98 -14.53 23.31
C LEU A 452 -2.21 -15.45 24.51
N LEU A 453 -1.81 -16.72 24.40
CA LEU A 453 -1.85 -17.67 25.50
C LEU A 453 -1.00 -17.19 26.69
N ARG A 454 0.19 -16.65 26.44
CA ARG A 454 1.03 -16.08 27.49
C ARG A 454 0.33 -14.95 28.24
N GLN A 455 -0.34 -14.05 27.52
CA GLN A 455 -1.08 -12.93 28.11
C GLN A 455 -2.26 -13.41 28.96
N MET A 456 -2.91 -14.51 28.56
CA MET A 456 -3.93 -15.18 29.35
C MET A 456 -3.40 -15.93 30.57
N GLY A 457 -2.08 -16.01 30.76
CA GLY A 457 -1.46 -16.81 31.83
C GLY A 457 -1.49 -18.33 31.56
N GLU A 458 -1.74 -18.74 30.32
CA GLU A 458 -1.73 -20.15 29.92
C GLU A 458 -0.30 -20.66 29.73
N ASP A 459 -0.12 -21.97 29.91
CA ASP A 459 1.17 -22.62 29.69
C ASP A 459 1.47 -22.81 28.20
N ILE A 460 2.42 -22.00 27.71
CA ILE A 460 2.89 -21.94 26.31
C ILE A 460 4.00 -22.94 25.98
N GLY A 461 4.52 -23.65 26.99
CA GLY A 461 5.60 -24.62 26.84
C GLY A 461 6.99 -24.01 27.02
N PRO A 462 8.02 -24.85 27.19
CA PRO A 462 9.35 -24.42 27.61
C PRO A 462 10.04 -23.56 26.56
N THR A 463 10.02 -23.96 25.29
CA THR A 463 10.71 -23.19 24.25
C THR A 463 10.05 -21.83 24.03
N ALA A 464 8.71 -21.80 23.97
CA ALA A 464 7.93 -20.56 23.92
C ALA A 464 8.27 -19.63 25.08
N SER A 465 8.30 -20.17 26.30
CA SER A 465 8.66 -19.40 27.49
C SER A 465 10.05 -18.79 27.40
N THR A 466 11.03 -19.52 26.86
CA THR A 466 12.40 -19.02 26.69
C THR A 466 12.47 -17.85 25.73
N TRP A 467 12.03 -18.00 24.48
CA TRP A 467 12.19 -16.93 23.48
C TRP A 467 11.28 -15.72 23.76
N VAL A 468 10.13 -15.92 24.40
CA VAL A 468 9.30 -14.81 24.91
C VAL A 468 10.04 -14.02 25.99
N GLN A 469 10.69 -14.71 26.94
CA GLN A 469 11.44 -14.06 28.04
C GLN A 469 12.74 -13.40 27.55
N GLU A 470 13.42 -13.99 26.58
CA GLU A 470 14.59 -13.37 25.93
C GLU A 470 14.18 -12.08 25.25
N PHE A 471 13.14 -12.10 24.43
CA PHE A 471 12.67 -10.91 23.75
C PHE A 471 12.20 -9.84 24.74
N GLN A 472 11.47 -10.22 25.80
CA GLN A 472 11.08 -9.28 26.86
C GLN A 472 12.30 -8.68 27.56
N ARG A 473 13.38 -9.44 27.79
CA ARG A 473 14.62 -8.88 28.36
C ARG A 473 15.29 -7.88 27.42
N GLU A 474 15.36 -8.19 26.14
CA GLU A 474 15.94 -7.29 25.12
C GLU A 474 15.13 -6.01 24.95
N THR A 475 13.79 -6.08 24.98
CA THR A 475 12.91 -4.92 24.86
C THR A 475 12.66 -4.17 26.18
N VAL A 476 12.74 -4.81 27.35
CA VAL A 476 12.68 -4.08 28.64
C VAL A 476 13.97 -3.29 28.88
N ALA A 477 15.13 -3.77 28.40
CA ALA A 477 16.36 -2.97 28.38
C ALA A 477 16.23 -1.68 27.53
N VAL A 478 15.31 -1.66 26.56
CA VAL A 478 14.94 -0.50 25.73
C VAL A 478 13.98 0.45 26.45
N VAL A 479 13.07 -0.08 27.27
CA VAL A 479 11.91 0.65 27.78
C VAL A 479 12.04 1.09 29.24
N GLU A 480 12.83 0.39 30.08
CA GLU A 480 13.06 0.76 31.48
C GLU A 480 14.53 1.07 31.79
N PRO A 481 14.91 2.33 32.04
CA PRO A 481 16.24 2.67 32.54
C PRO A 481 16.38 2.39 34.05
N ASN A 482 15.88 1.26 34.56
CA ASN A 482 15.98 0.90 35.98
C ASN A 482 16.37 -0.58 36.15
N MET A 483 17.38 -0.82 36.98
CA MET A 483 17.82 -2.09 37.61
C MET A 483 18.97 -2.92 37.01
N LEU A 484 19.72 -2.45 36.01
CA LEU A 484 21.11 -2.88 35.76
C LEU A 484 21.96 -1.63 35.51
N SER A 485 23.23 -1.65 35.94
CA SER A 485 24.08 -0.45 36.04
C SER A 485 23.91 0.43 34.81
N ARG A 486 23.36 1.63 35.05
CA ARG A 486 22.96 2.62 34.04
C ARG A 486 24.02 2.80 32.95
N GLN A 487 25.29 2.67 33.32
CA GLN A 487 26.44 2.78 32.42
C GLN A 487 26.59 1.59 31.47
N ALA A 488 26.43 0.33 31.92
CA ALA A 488 26.60 -0.83 31.04
C ALA A 488 25.45 -0.97 30.02
N ALA A 489 24.23 -0.63 30.46
CA ALA A 489 23.08 -0.54 29.56
C ALA A 489 23.24 0.61 28.56
N LEU A 490 23.70 1.80 29.01
CA LEU A 490 23.98 2.93 28.12
C LEU A 490 25.15 2.69 27.16
N ASP A 491 26.21 1.99 27.57
CA ASP A 491 27.38 1.73 26.72
C ASP A 491 27.07 0.67 25.64
N MET A 492 26.32 -0.39 25.97
CA MET A 492 25.79 -1.34 24.98
C MET A 492 24.77 -0.67 24.05
N TRP A 493 23.92 0.19 24.62
CA TRP A 493 22.92 0.96 23.87
C TRP A 493 23.55 1.98 22.93
N GLU A 494 24.53 2.76 23.35
CA GLU A 494 25.19 3.78 22.51
C GLU A 494 25.95 3.16 21.34
N GLY A 495 26.57 1.99 21.55
CA GLY A 495 27.21 1.22 20.48
C GLY A 495 26.21 0.70 19.44
N GLN A 496 25.06 0.16 19.88
CA GLN A 496 24.02 -0.38 18.99
C GLN A 496 23.14 0.71 18.34
N LYS A 497 22.91 1.82 19.05
CA LYS A 497 22.19 3.00 18.58
C LYS A 497 22.90 3.65 17.39
N GLY A 498 24.24 3.65 17.38
CA GLY A 498 25.02 4.16 16.25
C GLY A 498 24.69 3.45 14.93
N LEU A 499 24.64 2.10 14.95
CA LEU A 499 24.38 1.30 13.76
C LEU A 499 22.90 1.34 13.32
N LEU A 500 21.98 1.24 14.29
CA LEU A 500 20.53 1.29 14.05
C LEU A 500 20.11 2.66 13.52
N PHE A 501 20.53 3.74 14.17
CA PHE A 501 20.25 5.10 13.68
C PHE A 501 20.92 5.36 12.34
N GLN A 502 22.12 4.84 12.10
CA GLN A 502 22.78 5.04 10.82
C GLN A 502 22.03 4.30 9.70
N LEU A 503 21.65 3.04 9.88
CA LEU A 503 20.88 2.30 8.87
C LEU A 503 19.48 2.90 8.69
N MET A 504 18.76 3.18 9.78
CA MET A 504 17.45 3.84 9.70
C MET A 504 17.55 5.23 9.06
N PHE A 505 18.56 6.02 9.41
CA PHE A 505 18.82 7.30 8.76
C PHE A 505 19.17 7.10 7.29
N GLU A 506 19.97 6.10 6.91
CA GLU A 506 20.32 5.83 5.52
C GLU A 506 19.09 5.46 4.69
N LEU A 507 18.23 4.58 5.22
CA LEU A 507 16.97 4.15 4.61
C LEU A 507 15.94 5.30 4.55
N GLU A 508 15.73 6.00 5.66
CA GLU A 508 14.78 7.13 5.74
C GLU A 508 15.28 8.34 4.97
N PHE A 509 16.59 8.57 4.87
CA PHE A 509 17.15 9.68 4.09
C PHE A 509 16.95 9.47 2.59
N GLN A 510 17.20 8.25 2.07
CA GLN A 510 16.90 7.92 0.68
C GLN A 510 15.39 8.07 0.40
N THR A 511 14.55 7.53 1.29
CA THR A 511 13.09 7.65 1.20
C THR A 511 12.65 9.12 1.20
N TYR A 512 13.19 9.93 2.11
CA TYR A 512 12.90 11.36 2.20
C TYR A 512 13.29 12.11 0.93
N CYS A 513 14.44 11.79 0.35
CA CYS A 513 14.91 12.34 -0.91
C CYS A 513 14.00 11.95 -2.08
N ALA A 514 13.61 10.67 -2.18
CA ALA A 514 12.68 10.18 -3.19
C ALA A 514 11.29 10.83 -3.05
N GLN A 515 10.77 10.99 -1.84
CA GLN A 515 9.48 11.65 -1.57
C GLN A 515 9.50 13.15 -1.89
N ALA A 516 10.56 13.85 -1.49
CA ALA A 516 10.76 15.25 -1.84
C ALA A 516 10.84 15.43 -3.37
N GLY A 517 11.41 14.45 -4.06
CA GLY A 517 11.46 14.34 -5.52
C GLY A 517 10.11 14.08 -6.19
N ALA A 518 9.37 13.06 -5.74
CA ALA A 518 8.17 12.57 -6.40
C ALA A 518 6.96 13.48 -6.19
N SER A 519 6.79 14.06 -5.00
CA SER A 519 5.55 14.77 -4.65
C SER A 519 5.52 16.24 -5.07
N GLU A 520 6.68 16.88 -5.22
CA GLU A 520 6.73 18.35 -5.37
C GLU A 520 7.93 18.90 -6.16
N ALA A 521 8.81 18.05 -6.72
CA ALA A 521 10.04 18.52 -7.37
C ALA A 521 9.87 18.92 -8.84
N TRP A 522 8.81 18.44 -9.49
CA TRP A 522 8.60 18.65 -10.92
C TRP A 522 7.38 19.54 -11.10
N THR A 523 7.57 20.64 -11.81
CA THR A 523 6.45 21.41 -12.35
C THR A 523 6.15 20.88 -13.74
N THR A 524 4.86 20.80 -14.08
CA THR A 524 4.43 20.46 -15.42
C THR A 524 4.44 21.75 -16.25
N ASP A 525 5.07 21.72 -17.41
CA ASP A 525 4.93 22.83 -18.37
C ASP A 525 3.45 22.97 -18.73
N ILE A 526 2.90 24.18 -18.66
CA ILE A 526 1.46 24.41 -18.82
C ILE A 526 1.01 24.13 -20.26
N LEU A 527 1.92 24.25 -21.23
CA LEU A 527 1.65 24.07 -22.65
C LEU A 527 1.96 22.65 -23.12
N THR A 528 3.11 22.09 -22.74
CA THR A 528 3.53 20.77 -23.21
C THR A 528 3.13 19.64 -22.28
N ARG A 529 2.79 19.96 -21.02
CA ARG A 529 2.57 18.99 -19.92
C ARG A 529 3.76 18.04 -19.70
N GLU A 530 4.94 18.41 -20.19
CA GLU A 530 6.18 17.68 -19.92
C GLU A 530 6.74 18.09 -18.55
N LYS A 531 7.52 17.19 -17.94
CA LYS A 531 8.20 17.48 -16.68
C LYS A 531 9.31 18.50 -16.93
N VAL A 532 9.25 19.66 -16.27
CA VAL A 532 10.28 20.70 -16.41
C VAL A 532 11.47 20.38 -15.52
N ASN A 533 12.63 20.14 -16.14
CA ASN A 533 13.91 20.02 -15.45
C ASN A 533 14.53 21.41 -15.27
N VAL A 534 14.51 21.93 -14.03
CA VAL A 534 15.09 23.24 -13.72
C VAL A 534 16.61 23.17 -13.88
N MET A 535 17.24 22.03 -13.63
CA MET A 535 18.69 21.89 -13.75
C MET A 535 19.19 21.92 -15.20
N GLU A 536 18.38 21.48 -16.16
CA GLU A 536 18.67 21.63 -17.60
C GLU A 536 18.36 23.04 -18.12
N SER A 537 17.55 23.81 -17.38
CA SER A 537 17.12 25.18 -17.75
C SER A 537 17.89 26.28 -17.00
N CYS A 538 18.86 25.92 -16.16
CA CYS A 538 19.66 26.88 -15.40
C CYS A 538 20.56 27.70 -16.33
N THR A 539 20.29 29.01 -16.43
CA THR A 539 21.24 29.96 -17.02
C THR A 539 22.26 30.37 -15.95
N GLU A 540 23.56 30.25 -16.24
CA GLU A 540 24.61 30.79 -15.37
C GLU A 540 24.45 32.31 -15.22
N LEU A 541 24.03 32.75 -14.04
CA LEU A 541 24.07 34.16 -13.67
C LEU A 541 25.44 34.46 -13.05
N SER A 542 26.32 35.11 -13.82
CA SER A 542 27.52 35.73 -13.27
C SER A 542 27.11 36.90 -12.36
N ILE A 543 27.09 36.67 -11.05
CA ILE A 543 26.88 37.74 -10.07
C ILE A 543 28.19 38.54 -10.01
N LYS A 544 28.32 39.59 -10.83
CA LYS A 544 29.28 40.67 -10.55
C LYS A 544 28.80 41.40 -9.30
N PHE A 545 29.28 40.97 -8.15
CA PHE A 545 28.88 41.50 -6.85
C PHE A 545 29.50 42.89 -6.61
N ILE A 546 28.67 43.93 -6.40
CA ILE A 546 29.08 45.33 -6.17
C ILE A 546 28.75 45.80 -4.73
N GLY A 547 28.93 44.95 -3.72
CA GLY A 547 28.64 45.31 -2.33
C GLY A 547 29.43 44.50 -1.31
N SER A 548 29.28 44.80 -0.02
CA SER A 548 29.82 43.97 1.08
C SER A 548 28.66 43.26 1.78
N LEU A 549 28.52 41.95 1.56
CA LEU A 549 27.59 41.11 2.32
C LEU A 549 28.24 40.81 3.68
N LYS A 550 27.66 41.31 4.78
CA LYS A 550 27.99 40.83 6.12
C LYS A 550 27.32 39.47 6.32
N THR A 551 28.03 38.39 6.00
CA THR A 551 27.59 37.02 6.23
C THR A 551 27.94 36.56 7.64
N ARG A 552 27.10 35.70 8.22
CA ARG A 552 27.37 35.04 9.50
C ARG A 552 27.96 33.67 9.17
N LEU A 553 29.19 33.39 9.62
CA LEU A 553 29.81 32.07 9.46
C LEU A 553 28.97 31.05 10.23
N VAL A 554 28.50 30.00 9.53
CA VAL A 554 27.82 28.87 10.15
C VAL A 554 28.73 27.65 10.05
N LEU A 555 29.18 27.14 11.20
CA LEU A 555 29.88 25.87 11.27
C LEU A 555 28.87 24.73 11.15
N LEU A 556 29.08 23.82 10.19
CA LEU A 556 28.21 22.67 10.00
C LEU A 556 28.41 21.66 11.17
N PRO A 557 27.34 21.24 11.86
CA PRO A 557 27.41 20.14 12.81
C PRO A 557 27.91 18.85 12.13
N GLU A 558 28.56 17.94 12.86
CA GLU A 558 29.07 16.67 12.30
C GLU A 558 28.00 15.86 11.53
N LYS A 559 26.76 15.88 12.04
CA LYS A 559 25.60 15.25 11.36
C LYS A 559 25.32 15.86 9.99
N ALA A 560 25.50 17.17 9.83
CA ALA A 560 25.34 17.86 8.55
C ALA A 560 26.53 17.61 7.61
N LYS A 561 27.73 17.32 8.13
CA LYS A 561 28.89 16.93 7.32
C LYS A 561 28.73 15.54 6.71
N ILE A 562 28.07 14.62 7.39
CA ILE A 562 27.72 13.30 6.84
C ILE A 562 26.78 13.45 5.63
N LEU A 563 25.73 14.26 5.80
CA LEU A 563 24.82 14.63 4.71
C LEU A 563 25.57 15.26 3.52
N TRP A 564 26.46 16.20 3.81
CA TRP A 564 27.28 16.87 2.81
C TRP A 564 28.12 15.91 1.96
N LYS A 565 28.75 14.92 2.58
CA LYS A 565 29.54 13.89 1.88
C LYS A 565 28.69 13.06 0.92
N LYS A 566 27.44 12.73 1.28
CA LYS A 566 26.52 11.98 0.40
C LYS A 566 26.04 12.82 -0.79
N LEU A 567 25.75 14.09 -0.55
CA LEU A 567 25.35 15.03 -1.61
C LEU A 567 26.52 15.45 -2.54
N ALA A 568 27.76 15.07 -2.20
CA ALA A 568 28.95 15.56 -2.89
C ALA A 568 29.00 15.20 -4.37
N LYS A 569 28.49 14.02 -4.77
CA LYS A 569 28.40 13.63 -6.19
C LYS A 569 27.44 14.53 -6.97
N VAL A 570 26.29 14.84 -6.40
CA VAL A 570 25.27 15.70 -7.02
C VAL A 570 25.77 17.14 -7.12
N TYR A 571 26.39 17.66 -6.05
CA TYR A 571 27.03 18.98 -6.11
C TYR A 571 28.18 19.01 -7.12
N LYS A 572 28.98 17.93 -7.26
CA LYS A 572 30.03 17.86 -8.28
C LYS A 572 29.48 18.03 -9.69
N THR A 573 28.29 17.53 -9.95
CA THR A 573 27.64 17.59 -11.27
C THR A 573 26.94 18.93 -11.51
N PHE A 574 26.24 19.47 -10.51
CA PHE A 574 25.30 20.59 -10.73
C PHE A 574 25.70 21.91 -10.05
N ALA A 575 26.60 21.88 -9.07
CA ALA A 575 27.10 23.08 -8.39
C ALA A 575 28.53 22.84 -7.82
N PRO A 576 29.52 22.55 -8.69
CA PRO A 576 30.84 22.06 -8.28
C PRO A 576 31.57 23.04 -7.36
N ASP A 577 31.33 24.34 -7.53
CA ASP A 577 31.92 25.40 -6.72
C ASP A 577 31.55 25.31 -5.24
N LEU A 578 30.41 24.69 -4.90
CA LEU A 578 30.00 24.47 -3.51
C LEU A 578 30.92 23.48 -2.79
N LEU A 579 31.51 22.52 -3.50
CA LEU A 579 32.37 21.48 -2.90
C LEU A 579 33.69 22.03 -2.34
N HIS A 580 34.10 23.20 -2.82
CA HIS A 580 35.35 23.85 -2.43
C HIS A 580 35.15 24.87 -1.29
N LEU A 581 33.93 25.04 -0.80
CA LEU A 581 33.63 25.96 0.29
C LEU A 581 33.90 25.31 1.66
N GLU A 582 34.92 25.82 2.37
CA GLU A 582 35.16 25.45 3.78
C GLU A 582 34.15 26.14 4.73
N HIS A 583 33.52 27.22 4.28
CA HIS A 583 32.59 28.04 5.04
C HIS A 583 31.41 28.49 4.16
N PHE A 584 30.19 28.43 4.68
CA PHE A 584 29.01 28.90 3.96
C PHE A 584 28.77 30.39 4.22
N CYS A 585 28.75 31.19 3.17
CA CYS A 585 28.53 32.64 3.23
C CYS A 585 27.33 33.03 2.34
N GLY A 586 26.12 33.02 2.91
CA GLY A 586 24.92 33.51 2.23
C GLY A 586 23.66 33.31 3.07
N ARG A 587 22.59 34.06 2.76
CA ARG A 587 21.22 33.59 3.06
C ARG A 587 20.82 32.70 1.89
N THR A 588 20.51 31.45 2.14
CA THR A 588 19.86 30.61 1.14
C THR A 588 18.53 31.27 0.80
N VAL A 589 18.44 31.98 -0.32
CA VAL A 589 17.17 32.50 -0.83
C VAL A 589 16.45 31.31 -1.43
N VAL A 590 15.70 30.63 -0.57
CA VAL A 590 14.73 29.60 -0.96
C VAL A 590 13.42 30.35 -1.21
N LEU A 591 13.19 30.82 -2.44
CA LEU A 591 11.85 31.25 -2.83
C LEU A 591 11.01 29.98 -2.96
N GLY A 592 10.11 29.78 -2.00
CA GLY A 592 9.17 28.66 -1.98
C GLY A 592 7.78 29.15 -2.36
N ASP A 593 7.15 28.46 -3.29
CA ASP A 593 5.69 28.51 -3.48
C ASP A 593 5.13 27.07 -3.50
N GLY A 594 5.42 26.31 -2.45
CA GLY A 594 4.94 24.94 -2.28
C GLY A 594 4.94 24.50 -0.83
N GLY A 595 4.02 23.60 -0.46
CA GLY A 595 3.60 23.27 0.91
C GLY A 595 4.69 22.84 1.91
N THR A 596 5.91 22.51 1.45
CA THR A 596 7.07 22.15 2.31
C THR A 596 8.05 23.30 2.59
N GLY A 597 7.85 24.48 2.01
CA GLY A 597 8.73 25.65 2.20
C GLY A 597 10.11 25.54 1.53
N LYS A 598 10.33 24.56 0.64
CA LYS A 598 11.58 24.36 -0.12
C LYS A 598 11.44 24.80 -1.58
N SER A 599 12.55 25.20 -2.21
CA SER A 599 12.59 25.58 -3.63
C SER A 599 12.54 24.36 -4.53
N VAL A 600 11.99 24.52 -5.75
CA VAL A 600 11.94 23.46 -6.78
C VAL A 600 13.33 22.88 -7.06
N LEU A 601 14.37 23.72 -7.16
CA LEU A 601 15.76 23.30 -7.31
C LEU A 601 16.26 22.38 -6.18
N THR A 602 15.92 22.72 -4.92
CA THR A 602 16.31 21.90 -3.76
C THR A 602 15.64 20.53 -3.83
N LYS A 603 14.39 20.47 -4.28
CA LYS A 603 13.63 19.24 -4.42
C LYS A 603 14.17 18.36 -5.57
N GLN A 604 14.53 18.97 -6.71
CA GLN A 604 15.14 18.24 -7.84
C GLN A 604 16.53 17.71 -7.48
N LEU A 605 17.36 18.48 -6.77
CA LEU A 605 18.64 17.99 -6.25
C LEU A 605 18.46 16.77 -5.34
N LEU A 606 17.48 16.79 -4.43
CA LEU A 606 17.19 15.63 -3.58
C LEU A 606 16.67 14.43 -4.39
N ALA A 607 15.89 14.66 -5.44
CA ALA A 607 15.44 13.61 -6.35
C ALA A 607 16.62 12.93 -7.07
N GLU A 608 17.55 13.72 -7.61
CA GLU A 608 18.76 13.22 -8.28
C GLU A 608 19.65 12.42 -7.32
N VAL A 609 19.77 12.84 -6.06
CA VAL A 609 20.48 12.06 -5.03
C VAL A 609 19.87 10.67 -4.86
N ALA A 610 18.54 10.56 -4.89
CA ALA A 610 17.85 9.28 -4.77
C ALA A 610 18.03 8.38 -6.01
N GLN A 611 18.34 8.95 -7.18
CA GLN A 611 18.50 8.22 -8.45
C GLN A 611 19.96 7.86 -8.79
N MET A 612 20.94 8.46 -8.12
CA MET A 612 22.39 8.26 -8.39
C MET A 612 23.03 7.09 -7.61
N GLU A 613 22.26 6.36 -6.81
CA GLU A 613 22.62 5.07 -6.20
C GLU A 613 21.70 3.99 -6.73
#